data_AF-A0A520MVX8-F1
#
_entry.id   AF-A0A520MVX8-F1
#
_cell.length_a   1.000
_cell.length_b   1.000
_cell.length_c   1.000
_cell.angle_alpha   90.00
_cell.angle_beta   90.00
_cell.angle_gamma   90.00
#
_symmetry.space_group_name_H-M   'P 1'
#
loop_
_entity.id
_entity.type
_entity.pdbx_description
1 polymer ?
#
loop_
_entity_poly.entity_id
_entity_poly.type
_entity_poly.pdbx_seq_one_letter_code
_entity_poly.pdbx_strand_id
1 'polypeptide(L)' 'MFFLSVFIISAENIDKNEIKKPTLLVHKTPTCGCCKMWMEHIEENGYITFSQDHQNLMKI' A
#
# COMPACT_ATOMS: atom_id res chain seq x y z
N MET A 1 -1.26 -19.51 53.15
CA MET A 1 -0.22 -18.46 53.08
C MET A 1 0.24 -18.40 51.64
N PHE A 2 -0.24 -17.37 50.93
CA PHE A 2 0.20 -16.82 49.64
C PHE A 2 0.92 -17.74 48.65
N PHE A 3 0.35 -17.95 47.46
CA PHE A 3 0.94 -17.48 46.20
C PHE A 3 -0.13 -17.53 45.10
N LEU A 4 -0.83 -16.38 44.92
CA LEU A 4 -1.56 -16.06 43.70
C LEU A 4 -0.55 -16.05 42.54
N SER A 5 -0.45 -17.11 41.74
CA SER A 5 0.15 -17.02 40.41
C SER A 5 -0.92 -16.60 39.42
N VAL A 6 -1.27 -15.31 39.45
CA VAL A 6 -1.94 -14.67 38.32
C VAL A 6 -0.96 -14.75 37.16
N PHE A 7 -1.22 -15.63 36.20
CA PHE A 7 -0.58 -15.56 34.90
C PHE A 7 -1.10 -14.30 34.22
N ILE A 8 -0.45 -13.16 34.49
CA ILE A 8 -0.59 -11.95 33.68
C ILE A 8 0.12 -12.26 32.36
N ILE A 9 -0.59 -12.92 31.44
CA ILE A 9 -0.28 -12.74 30.03
C ILE A 9 -0.87 -11.37 29.71
N SER A 10 -0.03 -10.35 29.82
CA SER A 10 -0.34 -9.02 29.32
C SER A 10 -0.87 -9.19 27.90
N ALA A 11 -2.12 -8.78 27.66
CA ALA A 11 -2.57 -8.56 26.31
C ALA A 11 -1.66 -7.46 25.75
N GLU A 12 -0.65 -7.87 24.97
CA GLU A 12 0.00 -6.96 24.05
C GLU A 12 -1.11 -6.45 23.15
N ASN A 13 -1.56 -5.23 23.42
CA ASN A 13 -2.28 -4.44 22.46
C ASN A 13 -1.28 -4.17 21.34
N ILE A 14 -1.13 -5.13 20.43
CA ILE A 14 -0.55 -4.90 19.12
C ILE A 14 -1.49 -3.88 18.50
N ASP A 15 -1.11 -2.60 18.62
CA ASP A 15 -1.72 -1.51 17.89
C ASP A 15 -1.63 -1.88 16.41
N LYS A 16 -2.73 -2.47 15.91
CA LYS A 16 -2.92 -2.80 14.50
C LYS A 16 -3.20 -1.50 13.73
N ASN A 17 -2.33 -0.51 13.85
CA ASN A 17 -2.15 0.46 12.80
C ASN A 17 -1.49 -0.29 11.64
N GLU A 18 -2.28 -1.08 10.91
CA GLU A 18 -1.95 -1.42 9.53
C GLU A 18 -1.77 -0.08 8.80
N ILE A 19 -0.53 0.31 8.55
CA ILE A 19 -0.22 1.41 7.65
C ILE A 19 -0.63 0.94 6.25
N LYS A 20 -1.91 1.11 5.92
CA LYS A 20 -2.44 0.83 4.59
C LYS A 20 -1.86 1.87 3.65
N LYS A 21 -0.91 1.43 2.82
CA LYS A 21 -0.39 2.24 1.73
C LYS A 21 -1.54 2.60 0.77
N PRO A 22 -1.70 3.87 0.39
CA PRO A 22 -2.70 4.24 -0.60
C PRO A 22 -2.38 3.59 -1.95
N THR A 23 -3.42 3.12 -2.65
CA THR A 23 -3.28 2.44 -3.94
C THR A 23 -3.77 3.32 -5.08
N LEU A 24 -3.05 3.33 -6.20
CA LEU A 24 -3.40 4.04 -7.42
C LEU A 24 -3.46 3.08 -8.62
N LEU A 25 -4.49 3.21 -9.44
CA LEU A 25 -4.57 2.57 -10.76
C LEU A 25 -4.31 3.63 -11.83
N VAL A 26 -3.25 3.43 -12.62
CA VAL A 26 -2.77 4.37 -13.63
C VAL A 26 -3.18 3.87 -15.00
N HIS A 27 -4.03 4.64 -15.66
CA HIS A 27 -4.44 4.42 -17.04
C HIS A 27 -3.42 5.07 -17.98
N LYS A 28 -2.67 4.26 -18.73
CA LYS A 28 -1.59 4.75 -19.60
C LYS A 28 -1.61 4.07 -20.97
N THR A 29 -0.83 4.59 -21.91
CA THR A 29 -0.53 3.86 -23.15
C THR A 29 0.66 2.91 -22.94
N PRO A 30 0.78 1.82 -23.74
CA PRO A 30 1.87 0.87 -23.61
C PRO A 30 3.27 1.48 -23.74
N THR A 31 3.38 2.58 -24.48
CA THR A 31 4.65 3.25 -24.81
C THR A 31 4.94 4.48 -23.95
N CYS A 32 4.10 4.80 -22.95
CA CYS A 32 4.30 5.97 -22.10
C CYS A 32 5.43 5.77 -21.07
N GLY A 33 6.66 6.11 -21.44
CA GLY A 33 7.82 6.04 -20.54
C GLY A 33 7.74 7.00 -19.35
N CYS A 34 7.22 8.22 -19.53
CA CYS A 34 7.07 9.19 -18.45
C CYS A 34 6.04 8.75 -17.39
N CYS A 35 4.97 8.06 -17.81
CA CYS A 35 3.99 7.47 -16.89
C CYS A 35 4.66 6.45 -15.96
N LYS A 36 5.55 5.61 -16.51
CA LYS A 36 6.31 4.62 -15.73
C LYS A 36 7.24 5.30 -14.72
N MET A 37 8.01 6.31 -15.14
CA MET A 37 8.89 7.05 -14.23
C MET A 37 8.11 7.78 -13.12
N TRP A 38 6.94 8.33 -13.44
CA TRP A 38 6.07 8.95 -12.45
C TRP A 38 5.54 7.93 -11.45
N MET A 39 5.11 6.75 -11.90
CA MET A 39 4.71 5.65 -11.01
C MET A 39 5.83 5.26 -10.04
N GLU A 40 7.06 5.07 -10.54
CA GLU A 40 8.25 4.76 -9.72
C GLU A 40 8.47 5.82 -8.63
N HIS A 41 8.42 7.10 -8.99
CA HIS A 41 8.55 8.19 -8.02
C HIS A 41 7.45 8.17 -6.95
N ILE A 42 6.22 7.86 -7.32
CA ILE A 42 5.09 7.82 -6.37
C ILE A 42 5.20 6.60 -5.44
N GLU A 43 5.69 5.46 -5.93
CA GLU A 43 5.99 4.29 -5.09
C GLU A 43 7.08 4.57 -4.05
N GLU A 44 8.12 5.32 -4.42
CA GLU A 44 9.15 5.80 -3.49
C GLU A 44 8.56 6.66 -2.36
N ASN A 45 7.41 7.31 -2.59
CA ASN A 45 6.68 8.12 -1.62
C ASN A 45 5.61 7.34 -0.83
N GLY A 46 5.65 6.01 -0.86
CA GLY A 46 4.84 5.16 0.02
C GLY A 46 3.48 4.74 -0.55
N TYR A 47 3.25 4.92 -1.84
CA TYR A 47 2.07 4.45 -2.55
C TYR A 47 2.29 3.06 -3.16
N ILE A 48 1.20 2.38 -3.50
CA ILE A 48 1.21 1.18 -4.35
C ILE A 48 0.60 1.58 -5.69
N THR A 49 1.28 1.31 -6.80
CA THR A 49 0.73 1.63 -8.13
C THR A 49 0.49 0.37 -8.97
N PHE A 50 -0.57 0.42 -9.77
CA PHE A 50 -0.90 -0.57 -10.79
C PHE A 50 -1.10 0.16 -12.12
N SER A 51 -0.77 -0.46 -13.24
CA SER A 51 -1.05 0.11 -14.56
C SER A 51 -2.06 -0.70 -15.34
N GLN A 52 -2.97 -0.02 -16.03
CA GLN A 52 -3.77 -0.59 -17.09
C GLN A 52 -3.45 0.10 -18.41
N ASP A 53 -3.05 -0.70 -19.39
CA ASP A 53 -2.62 -0.21 -20.70
C ASP A 53 -3.78 -0.13 -21.68
N HIS A 54 -3.88 1.01 -22.35
CA HIS A 54 -4.92 1.31 -23.33
C HIS A 54 -4.30 1.83 -24.62
N GLN A 55 -4.86 1.43 -25.76
CA GLN A 55 -4.41 1.96 -27.06
C GLN A 55 -4.76 3.44 -27.24
N ASN A 56 -5.84 3.90 -26.59
CA ASN A 56 -6.30 5.28 -26.68
C ASN A 56 -6.91 5.71 -25.34
N LEU A 57 -6.31 6.71 -24.70
CA LEU A 57 -6.75 7.22 -23.41
C LEU A 57 -8.11 7.94 -23.47
N MET A 58 -8.54 8.45 -24.63
CA MET A 58 -9.82 9.13 -24.83
C MET A 58 -11.02 8.16 -24.85
N LYS A 59 -10.76 6.84 -24.88
CA LYS A 59 -11.79 5.80 -24.94
C LYS A 59 -11.88 4.98 -23.64
N ILE A 60 -11.20 5.44 -22.59
CA ILE A 60 -11.21 4.84 -21.25
C ILE A 60 -12.44 5.33 -20.51
#